data_AF-A0A8J3NLR0-F1
#
_entry.id   AF-A0A8J3NLR0-F1
#
_cell.length_a   1.000
_cell.length_b   1.000
_cell.length_c   1.000
_cell.angle_alpha   90.00
_cell.angle_beta   90.00
_cell.angle_gamma   90.00
#
_symmetry.space_group_name_H-M   'P 1'
#
loop_
_entity.id
_entity.type
_entity.pdbx_description
1 polymer ?
#
loop_
_entity_poly.entity_id
_entity_poly.type
_entity_poly.pdbx_seq_one_letter_code
_entity_poly.pdbx_strand_id
1 'polypeptide(L)'
;MVLLLAGYVVTLSGSGAQAADPLITPNCGATASSSENGATSPSMAFDGNPGTRWSSAFSDPQWIQVDLCATATISQVVLNWEAASARAFQIQVAGSAAGPWTTVYSTTTSTGGVQTLTVNGTGRYVRMYGTARNTAYGYSLWEFSVYGVIGGTGGCGTANAALNRPATASSAESATMGAAAAFDGNPGTRWSSAFSDPQWIQVDLGTAQPICQVVLTWEAASARAFQLQVSGSATGPWTNIYSTTTGTGGTQTLNVTGNGRYVRMNGTARNTAYGYSLFEFAVRLGSGATSPSPVPPSSSPSPNPDPGGFWGDTSTIPPAQNVVMLKILNRTNGRYPDSQVYWSYNGVTRSIAEQPYFDMPANTAGRMYFYLGSPTGQYWDFIEFTVGAGVFNGNTTRVDAFGLKLAMRLHARDGYDAAVGEDYATFAEDRAVTFQRFVNAMPAEFKHLGQVQAPYRIPTPGSDPAFRPGGQYANYLSGYAASVGVTASTSDITGCAGVLANNPAMCSALNRHVAHLPQSQWSTPSLYYQAAPANYYSKFWHDNAIGKLAYGFPYDDYADQSSFISHGNPQWLLVAVGW
;
A
#
# COMPACT_ATOMS: atom_id res chain seq x y z
N MET A 1 -62.38 37.17 -16.53
CA MET A 1 -61.46 36.56 -15.55
C MET A 1 -60.64 35.51 -16.29
N VAL A 2 -59.37 35.87 -16.50
CA VAL A 2 -58.22 35.24 -17.20
C VAL A 2 -58.37 33.80 -17.74
N LEU A 3 -58.26 33.64 -19.07
CA LEU A 3 -57.86 32.38 -19.73
C LEU A 3 -56.32 32.26 -19.68
N LEU A 4 -55.80 31.18 -19.09
CA LEU A 4 -54.39 30.79 -19.19
C LEU A 4 -54.20 29.81 -20.36
N LEU A 5 -53.47 30.24 -21.40
CA LEU A 5 -52.86 29.35 -22.39
C LEU A 5 -51.57 28.75 -21.80
N ALA A 6 -51.49 27.43 -21.72
CA ALA A 6 -50.25 26.71 -21.44
C ALA A 6 -49.52 26.44 -22.77
N GLY A 7 -48.41 27.14 -23.02
CA GLY A 7 -47.53 26.87 -24.15
C GLY A 7 -46.59 25.69 -23.85
N TYR A 8 -46.63 24.66 -24.69
CA TYR A 8 -45.63 23.60 -24.72
C TYR A 8 -44.38 24.10 -25.47
N VAL A 9 -43.25 24.18 -24.77
CA VAL A 9 -41.93 24.38 -25.38
C VAL A 9 -41.34 23.00 -25.68
N VAL A 10 -41.18 22.67 -26.95
CA VAL A 10 -40.38 21.52 -27.40
C VAL A 10 -38.94 21.98 -27.49
N THR A 11 -38.09 21.50 -26.57
CA THR A 11 -36.63 21.67 -26.68
C THR A 11 -36.07 20.60 -27.61
N LEU A 12 -35.69 20.99 -28.82
CA LEU A 12 -34.82 20.19 -29.69
C LEU A 12 -33.38 20.30 -29.17
N SER A 13 -32.87 19.23 -28.57
CA SER A 13 -31.46 19.12 -28.22
C SER A 13 -30.64 18.95 -29.51
N GLY A 14 -29.95 20.01 -29.93
CA GLY A 14 -28.96 19.92 -30.99
C GLY A 14 -27.75 19.11 -30.53
N SER A 15 -27.44 18.00 -31.21
CA SER A 15 -26.18 17.29 -31.07
C SER A 15 -25.04 18.21 -31.51
N GLY A 16 -24.22 18.69 -30.57
CA GLY A 16 -23.00 19.41 -30.91
C GLY A 16 -22.08 18.52 -31.74
N ALA A 17 -21.53 19.05 -32.84
CA ALA A 17 -20.50 18.37 -33.62
C ALA A 17 -19.27 18.13 -32.73
N GLN A 18 -18.96 16.86 -32.49
CA GLN A 18 -17.77 16.46 -31.74
C GLN A 18 -16.54 16.67 -32.63
N ALA A 19 -15.54 17.41 -32.15
CA ALA A 19 -14.27 17.58 -32.86
C ALA A 19 -13.60 16.21 -33.05
N ALA A 20 -12.90 16.02 -34.17
CA ALA A 20 -12.13 14.80 -34.41
C ALA A 20 -11.07 14.62 -33.30
N ASP A 21 -10.89 13.39 -32.83
CA ASP A 21 -9.90 13.08 -31.81
C ASP A 21 -8.48 13.46 -32.29
N PRO A 22 -7.60 13.95 -31.39
CA PRO A 22 -6.28 14.41 -31.76
C PRO A 22 -5.37 13.27 -32.27
N LEU A 23 -4.32 13.64 -33.02
CA LEU A 23 -3.21 12.76 -33.32
C LEU A 23 -2.47 12.44 -32.01
N ILE A 24 -2.32 11.16 -31.71
CA ILE A 24 -1.74 10.67 -30.45
C ILE A 24 -0.47 9.85 -30.64
N THR A 25 0.05 9.72 -31.87
CA THR A 25 1.33 9.06 -32.12
C THR A 25 2.48 9.86 -31.49
N PRO A 26 3.15 9.36 -30.44
CA PRO A 26 4.22 10.07 -29.77
C PRO A 26 5.58 9.40 -30.06
N ASN A 27 6.67 10.09 -29.72
CA ASN A 27 8.03 9.61 -30.01
C ASN A 27 8.58 8.62 -28.96
N CYS A 28 7.74 7.73 -28.42
CA CYS A 28 8.12 6.77 -27.36
C CYS A 28 8.73 5.46 -27.88
N GLY A 29 8.99 5.39 -29.17
CA GLY A 29 9.71 4.30 -29.80
C GLY A 29 8.83 3.46 -30.74
N ALA A 30 9.46 2.99 -31.80
CA ALA A 30 8.85 2.14 -32.80
C ALA A 30 9.73 0.91 -33.04
N THR A 31 9.09 -0.25 -33.21
CA THR A 31 9.76 -1.50 -33.55
C THR A 31 9.03 -2.19 -34.70
N ALA A 32 9.73 -3.07 -35.40
CA ALA A 32 9.17 -3.85 -36.49
C ALA A 32 9.77 -5.26 -36.50
N SER A 33 9.15 -6.18 -37.22
CA SER A 33 9.71 -7.51 -37.48
C SER A 33 11.02 -7.47 -38.27
N SER A 34 11.19 -6.46 -39.14
CA SER A 34 12.41 -6.26 -39.91
C SER A 34 12.50 -4.84 -40.47
N SER A 35 13.65 -4.51 -41.06
CA SER A 35 13.85 -3.32 -41.90
C SER A 35 14.68 -3.70 -43.11
N GLU A 36 14.35 -3.15 -44.28
CA GLU A 36 15.08 -3.39 -45.55
C GLU A 36 16.55 -2.95 -45.42
N ASN A 37 16.80 -1.80 -44.78
CA ASN A 37 18.13 -1.33 -44.40
C ASN A 37 18.02 -0.26 -43.29
N GLY A 38 19.16 0.28 -42.85
CA GLY A 38 19.22 1.27 -41.76
C GLY A 38 18.55 2.62 -42.06
N ALA A 39 18.37 2.99 -43.33
CA ALA A 39 17.69 4.24 -43.72
C ALA A 39 16.16 4.12 -43.71
N THR A 40 15.62 2.90 -43.59
CA THR A 40 14.18 2.62 -43.59
C THR A 40 13.73 1.98 -42.28
N SER A 41 14.26 2.49 -41.16
CA SER A 41 13.95 1.98 -39.82
C SER A 41 12.48 2.25 -39.43
N PRO A 42 11.94 1.56 -38.40
CA PRO A 42 10.52 1.70 -38.02
C PRO A 42 10.14 3.13 -37.61
N SER A 43 11.07 3.89 -37.03
CA SER A 43 10.83 5.28 -36.61
C SER A 43 10.48 6.21 -37.77
N MET A 44 10.90 5.87 -38.99
CA MET A 44 10.66 6.67 -40.20
C MET A 44 9.19 6.67 -40.66
N ALA A 45 8.32 5.83 -40.07
CA ALA A 45 6.88 5.87 -40.33
C ALA A 45 6.10 6.66 -39.27
N PHE A 46 6.80 7.31 -38.33
CA PHE A 46 6.21 8.01 -37.19
C PHE A 46 6.87 9.36 -36.92
N ASP A 47 7.67 9.87 -37.85
CA ASP A 47 8.48 11.08 -37.69
C ASP A 47 7.77 12.35 -38.22
N GLY A 48 6.61 12.19 -38.84
CA GLY A 48 5.82 13.28 -39.41
C GLY A 48 6.39 13.82 -40.72
N ASN A 49 7.38 13.15 -41.31
CA ASN A 49 8.05 13.57 -42.53
C ASN A 49 7.62 12.68 -43.71
N PRO A 50 6.82 13.20 -44.65
CA PRO A 50 6.31 12.42 -45.77
C PRO A 50 7.39 11.99 -46.79
N GLY A 51 8.65 12.38 -46.60
CA GLY A 51 9.80 11.97 -47.43
C GLY A 51 10.62 10.81 -46.86
N THR A 52 10.33 10.34 -45.65
CA THR A 52 10.98 9.19 -45.00
C THR A 52 9.98 8.05 -44.83
N ARG A 53 10.46 6.80 -44.80
CA ARG A 53 9.59 5.62 -44.73
C ARG A 53 10.20 4.47 -43.96
N TRP A 54 9.36 3.66 -43.32
CA TRP A 54 9.74 2.30 -42.97
C TRP A 54 9.56 1.37 -44.19
N SER A 55 10.42 0.35 -44.30
CA SER A 55 10.33 -0.70 -45.31
C SER A 55 10.76 -2.03 -44.69
N SER A 56 9.98 -3.10 -44.87
CA SER A 56 10.28 -4.43 -44.33
C SER A 56 11.14 -5.29 -45.27
N ALA A 57 11.62 -6.43 -44.78
CA ALA A 57 12.05 -7.54 -45.62
C ALA A 57 10.91 -8.04 -46.53
N PHE A 58 11.27 -8.67 -47.66
CA PHE A 58 10.33 -9.04 -48.73
C PHE A 58 9.66 -10.40 -48.49
N SER A 59 9.05 -10.56 -47.32
CA SER A 59 8.33 -11.78 -46.94
C SER A 59 7.04 -11.46 -46.22
N ASP A 60 6.18 -12.46 -46.11
CA ASP A 60 4.93 -12.42 -45.37
C ASP A 60 4.99 -13.42 -44.20
N PRO A 61 4.53 -13.08 -42.99
CA PRO A 61 4.01 -11.78 -42.55
C PRO A 61 5.12 -10.82 -42.09
N GLN A 62 4.81 -9.53 -42.02
CA GLN A 62 5.65 -8.50 -41.38
C GLN A 62 4.79 -7.55 -40.53
N TRP A 63 5.40 -6.89 -39.56
CA TRP A 63 4.71 -5.94 -38.70
C TRP A 63 5.57 -4.74 -38.33
N ILE A 64 4.89 -3.64 -38.02
CA ILE A 64 5.45 -2.43 -37.41
C ILE A 64 4.53 -1.99 -36.28
N GLN A 65 5.10 -1.56 -35.16
CA GLN A 65 4.35 -1.09 -34.00
C GLN A 65 4.96 0.19 -33.40
N VAL A 66 4.11 0.97 -32.74
CA VAL A 66 4.49 2.17 -31.98
C VAL A 66 4.07 2.03 -30.52
N ASP A 67 4.90 2.54 -29.62
CA ASP A 67 4.56 2.78 -28.22
C ASP A 67 3.92 4.16 -28.08
N LEU A 68 2.67 4.23 -27.63
CA LEU A 68 1.96 5.49 -27.39
C LEU A 68 2.36 6.19 -26.08
N CYS A 69 3.43 5.73 -25.43
CA CYS A 69 3.88 6.10 -24.08
C CYS A 69 2.91 5.66 -22.96
N ALA A 70 1.61 5.64 -23.22
CA ALA A 70 0.54 5.33 -22.29
C ALA A 70 -0.63 4.66 -23.02
N THR A 71 -1.50 4.01 -22.25
CA THR A 71 -2.73 3.42 -22.80
C THR A 71 -3.65 4.52 -23.35
N ALA A 72 -4.17 4.31 -24.55
CA ALA A 72 -5.07 5.23 -25.23
C ALA A 72 -6.31 4.50 -25.77
N THR A 73 -7.45 5.19 -25.80
CA THR A 73 -8.52 4.84 -26.73
C THR A 73 -8.15 5.30 -28.11
N ILE A 74 -8.24 4.40 -29.08
CA ILE A 74 -7.88 4.64 -30.46
C ILE A 74 -9.17 4.62 -31.27
N SER A 75 -9.46 5.73 -31.93
CA SER A 75 -10.66 5.91 -32.74
C SER A 75 -10.37 5.90 -34.24
N GLN A 76 -9.13 6.20 -34.62
CA GLN A 76 -8.73 6.20 -36.02
C GLN A 76 -7.24 5.85 -36.19
N VAL A 77 -6.93 5.18 -37.30
CA VAL A 77 -5.57 4.98 -37.80
C VAL A 77 -5.51 5.45 -39.24
N VAL A 78 -4.50 6.25 -39.58
CA VAL A 78 -4.19 6.61 -40.96
C VAL A 78 -2.88 5.96 -41.38
N LEU A 79 -2.94 5.16 -42.44
CA LEU A 79 -1.76 4.55 -43.07
C LEU A 79 -1.49 5.27 -44.39
N ASN A 80 -0.30 5.82 -44.56
CA ASN A 80 0.18 6.35 -45.82
C ASN A 80 1.20 5.37 -46.42
N TRP A 81 0.73 4.50 -47.32
CA TRP A 81 1.56 3.49 -47.94
C TRP A 81 2.44 4.06 -49.06
N GLU A 82 3.62 3.45 -49.25
CA GLU A 82 4.35 3.54 -50.52
C GLU A 82 3.70 2.62 -51.59
N ALA A 83 4.21 2.60 -52.83
CA ALA A 83 3.75 1.65 -53.84
C ALA A 83 3.86 0.19 -53.35
N ALA A 84 4.90 -0.13 -52.55
CA ALA A 84 5.00 -1.38 -51.81
C ALA A 84 4.08 -1.38 -50.57
N SER A 85 2.90 -2.01 -50.70
CA SER A 85 1.82 -1.95 -49.71
C SER A 85 1.21 -3.31 -49.36
N ALA A 86 0.42 -3.36 -48.28
CA ALA A 86 -0.35 -4.54 -47.91
C ALA A 86 -1.64 -4.68 -48.73
N ARG A 87 -1.87 -5.89 -49.26
CA ARG A 87 -3.19 -6.36 -49.74
C ARG A 87 -4.04 -6.85 -48.57
N ALA A 88 -3.45 -7.65 -47.67
CA ALA A 88 -4.10 -8.14 -46.46
C ALA A 88 -3.32 -7.72 -45.21
N PHE A 89 -4.00 -7.12 -44.24
CA PHE A 89 -3.40 -6.70 -42.97
C PHE A 89 -4.43 -6.54 -41.85
N GLN A 90 -3.92 -6.42 -40.64
CA GLN A 90 -4.67 -6.10 -39.43
C GLN A 90 -4.08 -4.88 -38.73
N ILE A 91 -4.94 -4.07 -38.11
CA ILE A 91 -4.52 -3.15 -37.05
C ILE A 91 -4.82 -3.82 -35.72
N GLN A 92 -3.84 -3.84 -34.83
CA GLN A 92 -3.96 -4.50 -33.53
C GLN A 92 -3.46 -3.61 -32.42
N VAL A 93 -4.03 -3.80 -31.23
CA VAL A 93 -3.69 -3.04 -30.02
C VAL A 93 -3.28 -3.99 -28.89
N ALA A 94 -2.38 -3.54 -28.02
CA ALA A 94 -1.94 -4.30 -26.85
C ALA A 94 -1.56 -3.39 -25.67
N GLY A 95 -1.61 -3.94 -24.46
CA GLY A 95 -1.08 -3.30 -23.25
C GLY A 95 0.45 -3.38 -23.12
N SER A 96 1.07 -4.38 -23.76
CA SER A 96 2.53 -4.58 -23.75
C SER A 96 3.07 -4.80 -25.17
N ALA A 97 4.35 -4.52 -25.39
CA ALA A 97 5.02 -4.70 -26.67
C ALA A 97 5.01 -6.16 -27.18
N ALA A 98 4.87 -7.14 -26.28
CA ALA A 98 4.80 -8.55 -26.61
C ALA A 98 3.36 -9.05 -26.85
N GLY A 99 2.34 -8.24 -26.55
CA GLY A 99 0.94 -8.64 -26.55
C GLY A 99 0.40 -8.93 -25.13
N PRO A 100 -0.70 -9.71 -25.01
CA PRO A 100 -1.51 -10.26 -26.10
C PRO A 100 -2.08 -9.16 -26.99
N TRP A 101 -2.23 -9.45 -28.29
CA TRP A 101 -2.70 -8.51 -29.29
C TRP A 101 -4.17 -8.73 -29.59
N THR A 102 -4.93 -7.63 -29.65
CA THR A 102 -6.34 -7.62 -30.03
C THR A 102 -6.49 -6.94 -31.38
N THR A 103 -7.12 -7.60 -32.35
CA THR A 103 -7.41 -7.02 -33.67
C THR A 103 -8.57 -6.05 -33.59
N VAL A 104 -8.35 -4.81 -34.02
CA VAL A 104 -9.36 -3.73 -34.04
C VAL A 104 -9.78 -3.35 -35.46
N TYR A 105 -9.04 -3.83 -36.47
CA TYR A 105 -9.39 -3.74 -37.88
C TYR A 105 -8.70 -4.84 -38.68
N SER A 106 -9.34 -5.32 -39.75
CA SER A 106 -8.72 -6.27 -40.69
C SER A 106 -9.25 -6.07 -42.10
N THR A 107 -8.40 -6.29 -43.10
CA THR A 107 -8.80 -6.34 -44.52
C THR A 107 -7.95 -7.36 -45.28
N THR A 108 -8.48 -7.85 -46.41
CA THR A 108 -7.80 -8.77 -47.34
C THR A 108 -7.70 -8.23 -48.76
N THR A 109 -8.23 -7.02 -49.02
CA THR A 109 -8.40 -6.45 -50.36
C THR A 109 -7.93 -4.99 -50.47
N SER A 110 -6.98 -4.58 -49.62
CA SER A 110 -6.43 -3.23 -49.64
C SER A 110 -5.66 -2.94 -50.92
N THR A 111 -5.88 -1.77 -51.53
CA THR A 111 -5.18 -1.31 -52.74
C THR A 111 -3.93 -0.48 -52.44
N GLY A 112 -3.58 -0.24 -51.17
CA GLY A 112 -2.52 0.70 -50.76
C GLY A 112 -2.97 2.17 -50.76
N GLY A 113 -2.03 3.11 -50.92
CA GLY A 113 -2.27 4.56 -50.88
C GLY A 113 -2.47 5.11 -49.46
N VAL A 114 -3.15 6.26 -49.32
CA VAL A 114 -3.55 6.79 -48.00
C VAL A 114 -4.87 6.15 -47.57
N GLN A 115 -4.87 5.48 -46.42
CA GLN A 115 -6.04 4.80 -45.86
C GLN A 115 -6.37 5.39 -44.50
N THR A 116 -7.57 5.94 -44.37
CA THR A 116 -8.13 6.37 -43.07
C THR A 116 -9.06 5.28 -42.56
N LEU A 117 -8.71 4.68 -41.44
CA LEU A 117 -9.38 3.53 -40.85
C LEU A 117 -10.06 3.98 -39.56
N THR A 118 -11.38 3.88 -39.49
CA THR A 118 -12.09 3.98 -38.22
C THR A 118 -11.89 2.70 -37.44
N VAL A 119 -11.38 2.80 -36.22
CA VAL A 119 -11.13 1.67 -35.35
C VAL A 119 -11.73 1.94 -33.98
N ASN A 120 -11.93 0.88 -33.20
CA ASN A 120 -12.30 1.02 -31.80
C ASN A 120 -11.47 0.04 -31.00
N GLY A 121 -10.60 0.56 -30.15
CA GLY A 121 -9.73 -0.26 -29.32
C GLY A 121 -9.05 0.54 -28.23
N THR A 122 -8.56 -0.16 -27.23
CA THR A 122 -7.75 0.42 -26.15
C THR A 122 -6.42 -0.31 -26.05
N GLY A 123 -5.32 0.43 -26.00
CA GLY A 123 -4.00 -0.15 -25.87
C GLY A 123 -2.91 0.93 -25.76
N ARG A 124 -1.74 0.54 -25.25
CA ARG A 124 -0.54 1.38 -25.26
C ARG A 124 0.25 1.19 -26.56
N TYR A 125 0.21 -0.01 -27.11
CA TYR A 125 0.88 -0.34 -28.36
C TYR A 125 -0.14 -0.50 -29.48
N VAL A 126 0.17 0.05 -30.64
CA VAL A 126 -0.61 -0.12 -31.87
C VAL A 126 0.31 -0.68 -32.94
N ARG A 127 -0.12 -1.74 -33.63
CA ARG A 127 0.66 -2.34 -34.72
C ARG A 127 -0.15 -2.55 -35.98
N MET A 128 0.52 -2.42 -37.12
CA MET A 128 0.08 -2.95 -38.40
C MET A 128 0.73 -4.33 -38.57
N TYR A 129 -0.09 -5.36 -38.79
CA TYR A 129 0.34 -6.74 -39.03
C TYR A 129 -0.09 -7.16 -40.44
N GLY A 130 0.86 -7.12 -41.39
CA GLY A 130 0.65 -7.45 -42.80
C GLY A 130 0.81 -8.93 -43.07
N THR A 131 -0.15 -9.52 -43.79
CA THR A 131 -0.19 -10.97 -44.10
C THR A 131 -0.18 -11.30 -45.59
N ALA A 132 -0.44 -10.33 -46.48
CA ALA A 132 -0.20 -10.47 -47.91
C ALA A 132 0.14 -9.12 -48.56
N ARG A 133 1.16 -9.09 -49.42
CA ARG A 133 1.64 -7.89 -50.14
C ARG A 133 0.91 -7.67 -51.48
N ASN A 134 0.80 -6.42 -51.91
CA ASN A 134 0.31 -6.04 -53.25
C ASN A 134 1.37 -6.21 -54.35
N THR A 135 2.65 -6.19 -53.99
CA THR A 135 3.78 -6.27 -54.91
C THR A 135 4.77 -7.36 -54.49
N ALA A 136 5.83 -7.58 -55.27
CA ALA A 136 6.92 -8.49 -54.90
C ALA A 136 7.85 -7.93 -53.79
N TYR A 137 7.79 -6.61 -53.56
CA TYR A 137 8.57 -5.92 -52.53
C TYR A 137 7.93 -6.08 -51.14
N GLY A 138 8.59 -5.59 -50.09
CA GLY A 138 8.12 -5.64 -48.70
C GLY A 138 6.90 -4.74 -48.42
N TYR A 139 6.58 -4.55 -47.15
CA TYR A 139 5.60 -3.56 -46.70
C TYR A 139 6.32 -2.23 -46.46
N SER A 140 5.78 -1.12 -46.96
CA SER A 140 6.38 0.19 -46.73
C SER A 140 5.36 1.29 -46.46
N LEU A 141 5.60 2.05 -45.40
CA LEU A 141 4.77 3.14 -44.92
C LEU A 141 5.60 4.42 -44.87
N TRP A 142 5.13 5.45 -45.58
CA TRP A 142 5.59 6.83 -45.39
C TRP A 142 5.18 7.31 -44.01
N GLU A 143 3.92 7.06 -43.60
CA GLU A 143 3.41 7.48 -42.30
C GLU A 143 2.40 6.49 -41.73
N PHE A 144 2.38 6.34 -40.41
CA PHE A 144 1.41 5.60 -39.63
C PHE A 144 0.95 6.47 -38.47
N SER A 145 -0.16 7.16 -38.69
CA SER A 145 -0.75 8.09 -37.73
C SER A 145 -1.85 7.40 -36.92
N VAL A 146 -1.82 7.54 -35.60
CA VAL A 146 -2.82 7.01 -34.68
C VAL A 146 -3.55 8.18 -34.04
N TYR A 147 -4.87 8.18 -34.12
CA TYR A 147 -5.74 9.22 -33.55
C TYR A 147 -6.61 8.63 -32.44
N GLY A 148 -6.86 9.43 -31.43
CA GLY A 148 -7.62 9.00 -30.27
C GLY A 148 -7.36 9.89 -29.06
N VAL A 149 -7.54 9.32 -27.88
CA VAL A 149 -7.35 10.03 -26.62
C VAL A 149 -6.41 9.21 -25.76
N ILE A 150 -5.19 9.74 -25.54
CA ILE A 150 -4.30 9.22 -24.51
C ILE A 150 -5.02 9.36 -23.17
N GLY A 151 -5.30 8.24 -22.50
CA GLY A 151 -5.99 8.24 -21.20
C GLY A 151 -7.53 8.28 -21.21
N GLY A 152 -8.23 7.96 -22.31
CA GLY A 152 -9.68 7.60 -22.30
C GLY A 152 -9.85 6.10 -22.62
N THR A 153 -10.87 5.33 -22.24
CA THR A 153 -12.10 5.56 -21.46
C THR A 153 -12.07 4.79 -20.13
N GLY A 154 -11.78 5.54 -19.08
CA GLY A 154 -12.44 5.46 -17.78
C GLY A 154 -11.90 6.66 -17.03
N GLY A 155 -12.79 7.60 -16.73
CA GLY A 155 -12.40 8.93 -16.24
C GLY A 155 -11.43 8.83 -15.07
N CYS A 156 -10.53 9.82 -14.97
CA CYS A 156 -9.72 9.97 -13.78
C CYS A 156 -10.67 10.04 -12.58
N GLY A 157 -10.60 9.04 -11.70
CA GLY A 157 -11.52 8.94 -10.58
C GLY A 157 -11.44 10.19 -9.72
N THR A 158 -12.55 10.64 -9.16
CA THR A 158 -12.56 11.81 -8.26
C THR A 158 -12.12 11.44 -6.84
N ALA A 159 -12.20 10.15 -6.50
CA ALA A 159 -11.81 9.61 -5.20
C ALA A 159 -10.30 9.73 -4.96
N ASN A 160 -9.93 10.13 -3.75
CA ASN A 160 -8.55 10.14 -3.30
C ASN A 160 -8.12 8.71 -2.91
N ALA A 161 -7.35 8.05 -3.77
CA ALA A 161 -6.83 6.71 -3.53
C ALA A 161 -5.70 6.67 -2.49
N ALA A 162 -5.09 7.82 -2.20
CA ALA A 162 -4.09 7.97 -1.15
C ALA A 162 -4.70 8.21 0.25
N LEU A 163 -6.02 8.44 0.34
CA LEU A 163 -6.70 8.70 1.61
C LEU A 163 -6.51 7.51 2.57
N ASN A 164 -6.04 7.81 3.78
CA ASN A 164 -5.73 6.89 4.87
C ASN A 164 -4.74 5.77 4.49
N ARG A 165 -3.91 5.99 3.47
CA ARG A 165 -2.89 5.03 3.07
C ARG A 165 -1.59 5.22 3.88
N PRO A 166 -0.82 4.14 4.10
CA PRO A 166 0.49 4.24 4.74
C PRO A 166 1.39 5.22 4.00
N ALA A 167 2.02 6.12 4.74
CA ALA A 167 2.89 7.15 4.19
C ALA A 167 4.18 7.29 4.99
N THR A 168 5.26 7.62 4.30
CA THR A 168 6.57 7.94 4.90
C THR A 168 7.09 9.25 4.30
N ALA A 169 8.00 9.89 5.01
CA ALA A 169 8.68 11.10 4.55
C ALA A 169 10.15 11.04 4.96
N SER A 170 10.97 11.88 4.31
CA SER A 170 12.39 12.04 4.67
C SER A 170 12.58 12.58 6.08
N SER A 171 11.65 13.41 6.56
CA SER A 171 11.67 13.99 7.89
C SER A 171 10.30 14.52 8.30
N ALA A 172 10.18 14.90 9.57
CA ALA A 172 9.06 15.67 10.10
C ALA A 172 9.58 16.79 11.02
N GLU A 173 8.96 17.96 11.00
CA GLU A 173 9.27 19.09 11.90
C GLU A 173 8.98 18.74 13.37
N SER A 174 7.96 17.91 13.61
CA SER A 174 7.61 17.37 14.92
C SER A 174 6.84 16.06 14.79
N ALA A 175 6.66 15.35 15.92
CA ALA A 175 5.93 14.08 15.96
C ALA A 175 4.46 14.19 15.52
N THR A 176 3.83 15.37 15.65
CA THR A 176 2.43 15.59 15.26
C THR A 176 2.26 16.02 13.80
N MET A 177 3.35 16.30 13.08
CA MET A 177 3.35 16.74 11.68
C MET A 177 3.99 15.70 10.75
N GLY A 178 3.76 14.42 11.04
CA GLY A 178 4.27 13.30 10.25
C GLY A 178 3.58 13.13 8.89
N ALA A 179 4.12 12.25 8.04
CA ALA A 179 3.67 12.05 6.66
C ALA A 179 2.17 11.76 6.52
N ALA A 180 1.59 10.97 7.43
CA ALA A 180 0.17 10.60 7.39
C ALA A 180 -0.78 11.82 7.45
N ALA A 181 -0.35 12.93 8.04
CA ALA A 181 -1.14 14.14 8.13
C ALA A 181 -1.35 14.86 6.78
N ALA A 182 -0.71 14.41 5.70
CA ALA A 182 -1.01 14.85 4.33
C ALA A 182 -1.94 13.87 3.58
N PHE A 183 -2.42 12.82 4.22
CA PHE A 183 -3.22 11.77 3.58
C PHE A 183 -4.45 11.39 4.43
N ASP A 184 -4.83 12.19 5.41
CA ASP A 184 -5.92 11.90 6.36
C ASP A 184 -7.25 12.59 5.97
N GLY A 185 -7.24 13.44 4.94
CA GLY A 185 -8.41 14.19 4.48
C GLY A 185 -8.85 15.30 5.44
N ASN A 186 -8.06 15.63 6.46
CA ASN A 186 -8.37 16.65 7.44
C ASN A 186 -7.63 17.97 7.10
N PRO A 187 -8.34 19.05 6.73
CA PRO A 187 -7.69 20.31 6.34
C PRO A 187 -7.00 21.05 7.50
N GLY A 188 -7.15 20.59 8.75
CA GLY A 188 -6.53 21.15 9.93
C GLY A 188 -5.19 20.51 10.32
N THR A 189 -4.82 19.39 9.71
CA THR A 189 -3.56 18.67 9.94
C THR A 189 -2.66 18.79 8.71
N ARG A 190 -1.35 18.66 8.89
CA ARG A 190 -0.38 18.77 7.78
C ARG A 190 0.89 18.00 8.06
N TRP A 191 1.50 17.48 7.01
CA TRP A 191 2.92 17.12 7.06
C TRP A 191 3.75 18.41 7.01
N SER A 192 4.85 18.46 7.76
CA SER A 192 5.87 19.51 7.67
C SER A 192 7.25 18.88 7.74
N SER A 193 8.15 19.21 6.82
CA SER A 193 9.52 18.66 6.79
C SER A 193 10.50 19.46 7.65
N ALA A 194 11.71 18.91 7.84
CA ALA A 194 12.88 19.70 8.21
C ALA A 194 13.18 20.79 7.17
N PHE A 195 13.84 21.87 7.59
CA PHE A 195 14.02 23.09 6.79
C PHE A 195 15.27 23.01 5.89
N SER A 196 15.34 21.96 5.08
CA SER A 196 16.44 21.72 4.14
C SER A 196 15.92 21.20 2.80
N ASP A 197 16.79 21.22 1.79
CA ASP A 197 16.54 20.71 0.45
C ASP A 197 17.56 19.60 0.14
N PRO A 198 17.15 18.47 -0.45
CA PRO A 198 15.79 18.07 -0.79
C PRO A 198 15.02 17.45 0.41
N GLN A 199 13.70 17.39 0.30
CA GLN A 199 12.83 16.59 1.18
C GLN A 199 11.77 15.87 0.34
N TRP A 200 11.27 14.75 0.84
CA TRP A 200 10.25 13.97 0.15
C TRP A 200 9.18 13.45 1.11
N ILE A 201 8.00 13.21 0.54
CA ILE A 201 6.89 12.50 1.16
C ILE A 201 6.33 11.51 0.13
N GLN A 202 6.00 10.30 0.57
CA GLN A 202 5.45 9.26 -0.28
C GLN A 202 4.32 8.47 0.38
N VAL A 203 3.46 7.90 -0.44
CA VAL A 203 2.32 7.07 -0.03
C VAL A 203 2.37 5.71 -0.71
N ASP A 204 1.97 4.66 0.00
CA ASP A 204 1.80 3.30 -0.50
C ASP A 204 0.33 3.04 -0.88
N LEU A 205 0.06 2.87 -2.17
CA LEU A 205 -1.28 2.54 -2.69
C LEU A 205 -1.63 1.05 -2.51
N GLY A 206 -0.77 0.25 -1.88
CA GLY A 206 -0.92 -1.18 -1.59
C GLY A 206 -0.57 -2.09 -2.77
N THR A 207 -0.93 -1.69 -3.99
CA THR A 207 -0.56 -2.37 -5.23
C THR A 207 -0.22 -1.34 -6.30
N ALA A 208 0.39 -1.79 -7.40
CA ALA A 208 0.67 -0.91 -8.54
C ALA A 208 -0.65 -0.47 -9.19
N GLN A 209 -0.89 0.85 -9.24
CA GLN A 209 -2.13 1.44 -9.75
C GLN A 209 -1.85 2.41 -10.90
N PRO A 210 -2.75 2.52 -11.88
CA PRO A 210 -2.68 3.57 -12.88
C PRO A 210 -3.06 4.92 -12.25
N ILE A 211 -2.15 5.89 -12.27
CA ILE A 211 -2.32 7.22 -11.68
C ILE A 211 -2.51 8.23 -12.80
N CYS A 212 -3.55 9.05 -12.68
CA CYS A 212 -3.95 10.03 -13.69
C CYS A 212 -3.91 11.49 -13.20
N GLN A 213 -3.97 11.70 -11.88
CA GLN A 213 -3.92 13.05 -11.32
C GLN A 213 -3.41 13.02 -9.88
N VAL A 214 -2.67 14.07 -9.52
CA VAL A 214 -2.25 14.36 -8.16
C VAL A 214 -2.76 15.75 -7.80
N VAL A 215 -3.32 15.90 -6.60
CA VAL A 215 -3.70 17.20 -6.04
C VAL A 215 -2.86 17.46 -4.79
N LEU A 216 -2.06 18.52 -4.81
CA LEU A 216 -1.27 18.97 -3.68
C LEU A 216 -1.92 20.20 -3.07
N THR A 217 -2.24 20.16 -1.79
CA THR A 217 -2.74 21.30 -1.02
C THR A 217 -1.63 21.75 -0.08
N TRP A 218 -0.85 22.74 -0.51
CA TRP A 218 0.26 23.28 0.25
C TRP A 218 -0.22 24.21 1.36
N GLU A 219 0.59 24.32 2.42
CA GLU A 219 0.57 25.50 3.27
C GLU A 219 1.39 26.64 2.63
N ALA A 220 1.52 27.81 3.28
CA ALA A 220 2.43 28.86 2.85
C ALA A 220 3.86 28.33 2.63
N ALA A 221 4.33 27.42 3.48
CA ALA A 221 5.57 26.67 3.27
C ALA A 221 5.41 25.61 2.15
N SER A 222 5.89 25.93 0.94
CA SER A 222 5.65 25.13 -0.27
C SER A 222 6.89 24.92 -1.15
N ALA A 223 6.79 23.99 -2.11
CA ALA A 223 7.83 23.75 -3.10
C ALA A 223 7.77 24.72 -4.29
N ARG A 224 8.92 25.33 -4.60
CA ARG A 224 9.17 26.01 -5.88
C ARG A 224 9.58 25.00 -6.96
N ALA A 225 10.49 24.08 -6.63
CA ALA A 225 10.90 23.01 -7.53
C ALA A 225 10.61 21.64 -6.90
N PHE A 226 9.94 20.77 -7.65
CA PHE A 226 9.65 19.40 -7.21
C PHE A 226 9.36 18.45 -8.38
N GLN A 227 9.45 17.16 -8.09
CA GLN A 227 9.00 16.08 -8.97
C GLN A 227 7.87 15.31 -8.30
N LEU A 228 6.94 14.80 -9.11
CA LEU A 228 6.09 13.68 -8.71
C LEU A 228 6.63 12.42 -9.34
N GLN A 229 6.71 11.35 -8.56
CA GLN A 229 7.38 10.12 -8.94
C GLN A 229 6.57 8.91 -8.54
N VAL A 230 6.75 7.82 -9.28
CA VAL A 230 6.15 6.52 -8.98
C VAL A 230 7.21 5.44 -8.86
N SER A 231 6.94 4.40 -8.08
CA SER A 231 7.77 3.20 -8.00
C SER A 231 6.94 1.95 -7.65
N GLY A 232 7.47 0.77 -7.97
CA GLY A 232 6.99 -0.49 -7.42
C GLY A 232 7.49 -0.78 -6.00
N SER A 233 8.52 -0.08 -5.52
CA SER A 233 9.17 -0.28 -4.23
C SER A 233 9.29 1.03 -3.44
N ALA A 234 9.24 0.94 -2.11
CA ALA A 234 9.35 2.10 -1.22
C ALA A 234 10.69 2.82 -1.31
N THR A 235 11.74 2.19 -1.83
CA THR A 235 13.10 2.75 -1.94
C THR A 235 13.48 3.10 -3.38
N GLY A 236 12.62 2.80 -4.35
CA GLY A 236 12.89 2.98 -5.78
C GLY A 236 13.25 1.67 -6.49
N PRO A 237 13.69 1.73 -7.76
CA PRO A 237 13.96 2.96 -8.54
C PRO A 237 12.69 3.79 -8.79
N TRP A 238 12.87 5.10 -8.94
CA TRP A 238 11.77 6.06 -9.09
C TRP A 238 11.68 6.56 -10.53
N THR A 239 10.46 6.62 -11.05
CA THR A 239 10.15 7.18 -12.37
C THR A 239 9.42 8.51 -12.21
N ASN A 240 9.93 9.58 -12.81
CA ASN A 240 9.26 10.88 -12.81
C ASN A 240 7.99 10.82 -13.67
N ILE A 241 6.87 11.28 -13.11
CA ILE A 241 5.58 11.42 -13.81
C ILE A 241 5.14 12.89 -13.91
N TYR A 242 5.84 13.79 -13.20
CA TYR A 242 5.71 15.25 -13.31
C TYR A 242 6.99 15.93 -12.80
N SER A 243 7.30 17.12 -13.29
CA SER A 243 8.39 17.97 -12.76
C SER A 243 8.08 19.44 -12.98
N THR A 244 8.48 20.29 -12.03
CA THR A 244 8.42 21.75 -12.17
C THR A 244 9.54 22.43 -11.39
N THR A 245 9.90 23.64 -11.80
CA THR A 245 10.86 24.52 -11.12
C THR A 245 10.27 25.87 -10.73
N THR A 246 8.97 26.08 -10.99
CA THR A 246 8.26 27.35 -10.83
C THR A 246 6.93 27.19 -10.06
N GLY A 247 6.83 26.17 -9.20
CA GLY A 247 5.68 25.92 -8.36
C GLY A 247 5.34 27.10 -7.45
N THR A 248 4.06 27.49 -7.42
CA THR A 248 3.58 28.68 -6.71
C THR A 248 3.01 28.40 -5.31
N GLY A 249 2.93 27.12 -4.89
CA GLY A 249 2.21 26.71 -3.68
C GLY A 249 0.69 26.70 -3.87
N GLY A 250 -0.06 26.85 -2.77
CA GLY A 250 -1.53 26.77 -2.76
C GLY A 250 -2.08 25.39 -3.12
N THR A 251 -3.28 25.31 -3.69
CA THR A 251 -3.83 24.03 -4.20
C THR A 251 -3.46 23.86 -5.67
N GLN A 252 -2.71 22.79 -5.98
CA GLN A 252 -2.26 22.46 -7.33
C GLN A 252 -2.90 21.15 -7.78
N THR A 253 -3.68 21.20 -8.86
CA THR A 253 -4.21 20.00 -9.52
C THR A 253 -3.35 19.68 -10.73
N LEU A 254 -2.67 18.54 -10.69
CA LEU A 254 -1.62 18.15 -11.62
C LEU A 254 -2.05 16.88 -12.35
N ASN A 255 -2.33 17.01 -13.66
CA ASN A 255 -2.58 15.83 -14.49
C ASN A 255 -1.24 15.13 -14.75
N VAL A 256 -1.21 13.82 -14.49
CA VAL A 256 -0.01 13.00 -14.59
C VAL A 256 -0.34 11.66 -15.23
N THR A 257 0.65 10.98 -15.76
CA THR A 257 0.48 9.61 -16.26
C THR A 257 1.56 8.74 -15.66
N GLY A 258 1.18 7.75 -14.86
CA GLY A 258 2.11 6.85 -14.20
C GLY A 258 1.47 5.55 -13.79
N ASN A 259 2.27 4.50 -13.62
CA ASN A 259 1.85 3.29 -12.93
C ASN A 259 2.86 2.97 -11.84
N GLY A 260 2.38 2.80 -10.62
CA GLY A 260 3.23 2.43 -9.49
C GLY A 260 2.43 2.19 -8.22
N ARG A 261 3.06 1.50 -7.28
CA ARG A 261 2.52 1.25 -5.94
C ARG A 261 2.78 2.43 -5.03
N TYR A 262 3.97 3.01 -5.12
CA TYR A 262 4.34 4.18 -4.35
C TYR A 262 4.23 5.44 -5.20
N VAL A 263 3.70 6.50 -4.62
CA VAL A 263 3.67 7.85 -5.22
C VAL A 263 4.40 8.80 -4.30
N ARG A 264 5.38 9.55 -4.83
CA ARG A 264 6.26 10.43 -4.06
C ARG A 264 6.26 11.84 -4.61
N MET A 265 6.18 12.83 -3.73
CA MET A 265 6.60 14.21 -4.01
C MET A 265 8.03 14.38 -3.51
N ASN A 266 8.94 14.76 -4.40
CA ASN A 266 10.34 15.06 -4.07
C ASN A 266 10.61 16.55 -4.33
N GLY A 267 10.68 17.34 -3.25
CA GLY A 267 10.94 18.76 -3.28
C GLY A 267 12.44 19.05 -3.31
N THR A 268 12.86 19.89 -4.25
CA THR A 268 14.28 20.22 -4.50
C THR A 268 14.60 21.70 -4.32
N ALA A 269 13.59 22.59 -4.27
CA ALA A 269 13.76 23.97 -3.84
C ALA A 269 12.47 24.52 -3.21
N ARG A 270 12.59 25.21 -2.07
CA ARG A 270 11.47 25.80 -1.31
C ARG A 270 11.12 27.22 -1.80
N ASN A 271 9.86 27.62 -1.65
CA ASN A 271 9.40 29.00 -1.88
C ASN A 271 9.70 29.92 -0.69
N THR A 272 9.93 29.36 0.50
CA THR A 272 10.16 30.11 1.75
C THR A 272 11.41 29.60 2.47
N ALA A 273 11.78 30.24 3.59
CA ALA A 273 12.87 29.76 4.46
C ALA A 273 12.49 28.52 5.30
N TYR A 274 11.18 28.24 5.45
CA TYR A 274 10.65 27.06 6.15
C TYR A 274 10.76 25.80 5.27
N GLY A 275 10.42 24.63 5.82
CA GLY A 275 10.39 23.35 5.11
C GLY A 275 9.32 23.25 4.02
N TYR A 276 9.00 22.03 3.61
CA TYR A 276 7.87 21.71 2.76
C TYR A 276 6.68 21.32 3.65
N SER A 277 5.49 21.86 3.39
CA SER A 277 4.31 21.53 4.18
C SER A 277 3.05 21.34 3.33
N LEU A 278 2.39 20.20 3.52
CA LEU A 278 1.19 19.80 2.79
C LEU A 278 0.07 19.51 3.77
N PHE A 279 -1.06 20.21 3.61
CA PHE A 279 -2.33 19.85 4.25
C PHE A 279 -2.91 18.57 3.64
N GLU A 280 -2.73 18.36 2.33
CA GLU A 280 -3.23 17.15 1.66
C GLU A 280 -2.41 16.84 0.40
N PHE A 281 -2.19 15.55 0.13
CA PHE A 281 -1.62 14.98 -1.08
C PHE A 281 -2.57 13.88 -1.59
N ALA A 282 -3.52 14.28 -2.42
CA ALA A 282 -4.47 13.35 -3.02
C ALA A 282 -3.91 12.72 -4.31
N VAL A 283 -4.15 11.42 -4.47
CA VAL A 283 -3.84 10.66 -5.70
C VAL A 283 -5.13 10.15 -6.31
N ARG A 284 -5.32 10.35 -7.62
CA ARG A 284 -6.48 9.89 -8.36
C ARG A 284 -6.07 8.87 -9.41
N LEU A 285 -6.87 7.82 -9.52
CA LEU A 285 -6.56 6.65 -10.34
C LEU A 285 -7.30 6.71 -11.69
N GLY A 286 -6.61 6.22 -12.72
CA GLY A 286 -7.17 6.06 -14.06
C GLY A 286 -7.96 4.76 -14.22
N SER A 287 -8.56 4.59 -15.40
CA SER A 287 -9.21 3.34 -15.81
C SER A 287 -8.29 2.13 -15.70
N GLY A 288 -8.84 0.98 -15.31
CA GLY A 288 -8.07 -0.25 -15.12
C GLY A 288 -7.41 -0.35 -13.74
N ALA A 289 -7.70 0.59 -12.84
CA ALA A 289 -7.46 0.41 -11.41
C ALA A 289 -8.19 -0.84 -10.94
N THR A 290 -7.46 -1.82 -10.44
CA THR A 290 -8.07 -2.87 -9.64
C THR A 290 -8.47 -2.20 -8.34
N SER A 291 -9.77 -2.16 -8.03
CA SER A 291 -10.17 -1.78 -6.68
C SER A 291 -9.46 -2.76 -5.76
N PRO A 292 -8.54 -2.32 -4.89
CA PRO A 292 -8.23 -3.16 -3.76
C PRO A 292 -9.57 -3.39 -3.07
N SER A 293 -9.77 -4.61 -2.56
CA SER A 293 -10.76 -4.78 -1.49
C SER A 293 -10.52 -3.64 -0.50
N PRO A 294 -11.57 -2.93 -0.01
CA PRO A 294 -11.35 -1.89 0.99
C PRO A 294 -10.47 -2.52 2.06
N VAL A 295 -9.21 -2.10 2.12
CA VAL A 295 -8.34 -2.44 3.23
C VAL A 295 -9.08 -1.79 4.38
N PRO A 296 -9.63 -2.56 5.34
CA PRO A 296 -10.12 -1.96 6.56
C PRO A 296 -9.01 -1.06 7.08
N PRO A 297 -9.34 0.07 7.72
CA PRO A 297 -8.35 1.08 8.07
C PRO A 297 -7.14 0.41 8.74
N SER A 298 -6.00 0.37 8.03
CA SER A 298 -4.69 0.28 8.64
C SER A 298 -4.51 1.60 9.37
N SER A 299 -5.11 1.70 10.54
CA SER A 299 -4.95 2.83 11.44
C SER A 299 -3.59 2.74 12.09
N SER A 300 -2.56 3.05 11.31
CA SER A 300 -1.52 3.99 11.71
C SER A 300 -0.47 4.03 10.61
N PRO A 301 0.16 5.18 10.31
CA PRO A 301 1.55 5.15 9.87
C PRO A 301 2.34 4.28 10.85
N SER A 302 3.28 3.44 10.42
CA SER A 302 4.34 3.07 11.36
C SER A 302 4.99 4.40 11.79
N PRO A 303 4.89 4.82 13.07
CA PRO A 303 5.49 6.08 13.52
C PRO A 303 7.02 6.02 13.47
N ASN A 304 7.55 4.83 13.19
CA ASN A 304 8.95 4.50 13.16
C ASN A 304 9.24 3.86 11.80
N PRO A 305 9.79 4.58 10.80
CA PRO A 305 10.46 3.92 9.68
C PRO A 305 11.55 3.00 10.24
N ASP A 306 11.74 1.81 9.66
CA ASP A 306 12.84 0.90 10.04
C ASP A 306 14.13 1.74 10.03
N PRO A 307 14.86 1.85 11.14
CA PRO A 307 16.04 2.71 11.25
C PRO A 307 17.21 2.28 10.34
N GLY A 308 16.98 1.34 9.41
CA GLY A 308 17.98 0.86 8.48
C GLY A 308 18.91 -0.11 9.19
N GLY A 309 18.36 -1.26 9.60
CA GLY A 309 19.16 -2.32 10.22
C GLY A 309 18.44 -3.10 11.30
N PHE A 310 17.25 -2.66 11.74
CA PHE A 310 16.52 -3.39 12.78
C PHE A 310 16.17 -4.81 12.33
N TRP A 311 15.82 -5.02 11.07
CA TRP A 311 15.52 -6.38 10.56
C TRP A 311 16.76 -7.14 10.07
N GLY A 312 17.92 -6.49 10.01
CA GLY A 312 19.16 -7.06 9.50
C GLY A 312 19.12 -7.38 8.00
N ASP A 313 20.15 -8.06 7.52
CA ASP A 313 20.22 -8.52 6.12
C ASP A 313 19.30 -9.73 5.89
N THR A 314 18.42 -9.58 4.91
CA THR A 314 17.44 -10.60 4.48
C THR A 314 17.90 -11.40 3.27
N SER A 315 18.93 -10.94 2.55
CA SER A 315 19.46 -11.62 1.35
C SER A 315 20.13 -12.97 1.66
N THR A 316 20.54 -13.16 2.92
CA THR A 316 21.18 -14.37 3.43
C THR A 316 20.21 -15.40 4.00
N ILE A 317 18.90 -15.12 4.00
CA ILE A 317 17.90 -16.07 4.49
C ILE A 317 17.82 -17.25 3.52
N PRO A 318 18.04 -18.50 3.97
CA PRO A 318 17.95 -19.66 3.09
C PRO A 318 16.51 -19.84 2.59
N PRO A 319 16.32 -20.36 1.37
CA PRO A 319 14.99 -20.71 0.88
C PRO A 319 14.31 -21.73 1.81
N ALA A 320 13.03 -21.52 2.10
CA ALA A 320 12.19 -22.51 2.77
C ALA A 320 12.10 -23.80 1.94
N GLN A 321 12.24 -24.96 2.58
CA GLN A 321 11.95 -26.26 1.96
C GLN A 321 10.54 -26.72 2.28
N ASN A 322 9.96 -26.21 3.38
CA ASN A 322 8.57 -26.36 3.74
C ASN A 322 7.76 -25.12 3.28
N VAL A 323 7.05 -24.44 4.19
CA VAL A 323 6.15 -23.34 3.84
C VAL A 323 6.83 -21.98 3.97
N VAL A 324 7.49 -21.71 5.11
CA VAL A 324 8.11 -20.42 5.40
C VAL A 324 9.38 -20.59 6.22
N MET A 325 10.44 -19.87 5.85
CA MET A 325 11.70 -19.88 6.60
C MET A 325 11.62 -18.84 7.72
N LEU A 326 11.69 -19.28 8.98
CA LEU A 326 11.80 -18.37 10.11
C LEU A 326 13.28 -18.04 10.36
N LYS A 327 13.57 -16.76 10.63
CA LYS A 327 14.86 -16.32 11.17
C LYS A 327 14.60 -15.60 12.49
N ILE A 328 15.21 -16.09 13.56
CA ILE A 328 15.12 -15.47 14.87
C ILE A 328 16.25 -14.44 14.99
N LEU A 329 15.90 -13.23 15.39
CA LEU A 329 16.83 -12.10 15.51
C LEU A 329 17.00 -11.72 16.97
N ASN A 330 18.25 -11.71 17.44
CA ASN A 330 18.58 -11.15 18.74
C ASN A 330 18.56 -9.62 18.69
N ARG A 331 17.62 -9.01 19.41
CA ARG A 331 17.50 -7.55 19.60
C ARG A 331 17.55 -7.18 21.07
N THR A 332 18.29 -7.95 21.86
CA THR A 332 18.45 -7.72 23.31
C THR A 332 19.46 -6.60 23.64
N ASN A 333 19.86 -5.80 22.65
CA ASN A 333 20.79 -4.67 22.83
C ASN A 333 22.11 -5.06 23.53
N GLY A 334 22.61 -6.27 23.23
CA GLY A 334 23.82 -6.82 23.83
C GLY A 334 23.65 -7.37 25.24
N ARG A 335 22.44 -7.33 25.81
CA ARG A 335 22.15 -7.89 27.15
C ARG A 335 22.34 -9.40 27.19
N TYR A 336 21.94 -10.09 26.13
CA TYR A 336 22.10 -11.53 25.99
C TYR A 336 22.83 -11.85 24.68
N PRO A 337 23.89 -12.67 24.70
CA PRO A 337 24.45 -13.20 23.46
C PRO A 337 23.48 -14.20 22.82
N ASP A 338 23.66 -14.52 21.54
CA ASP A 338 22.80 -15.47 20.80
C ASP A 338 22.72 -16.86 21.44
N SER A 339 23.75 -17.26 22.19
CA SER A 339 23.77 -18.51 22.97
C SER A 339 22.87 -18.51 24.20
N GLN A 340 22.26 -17.36 24.53
CA GLN A 340 21.35 -17.18 25.66
C GLN A 340 19.96 -16.67 25.24
N VAL A 341 19.69 -16.60 23.94
CA VAL A 341 18.36 -16.33 23.40
C VAL A 341 17.84 -17.62 22.78
N TYR A 342 16.80 -18.19 23.38
CA TYR A 342 16.26 -19.48 22.99
C TYR A 342 14.90 -19.33 22.34
N TRP A 343 14.62 -20.18 21.35
CA TRP A 343 13.28 -20.42 20.85
C TRP A 343 12.86 -21.87 21.15
N SER A 344 11.57 -22.10 21.34
CA SER A 344 10.99 -23.42 21.56
C SER A 344 9.72 -23.61 20.74
N TYR A 345 9.64 -24.71 20.00
CA TYR A 345 8.47 -25.09 19.22
C TYR A 345 8.36 -26.61 19.14
N ASN A 346 7.16 -27.16 19.37
CA ASN A 346 6.86 -28.60 19.32
C ASN A 346 7.89 -29.49 20.07
N GLY A 347 8.28 -29.08 21.28
CA GLY A 347 9.20 -29.84 22.13
C GLY A 347 10.68 -29.71 21.75
N VAL A 348 11.00 -28.97 20.67
CA VAL A 348 12.38 -28.63 20.30
C VAL A 348 12.72 -27.26 20.86
N THR A 349 13.84 -27.16 21.58
CA THR A 349 14.36 -25.90 22.09
C THR A 349 15.81 -25.72 21.66
N ARG A 350 16.14 -24.56 21.10
CA ARG A 350 17.49 -24.21 20.63
C ARG A 350 17.79 -22.74 20.92
N SER A 351 19.07 -22.43 21.11
CA SER A 351 19.53 -21.04 21.09
C SER A 351 19.68 -20.52 19.66
N ILE A 352 19.69 -19.19 19.48
CA ILE A 352 19.98 -18.56 18.18
C ILE A 352 21.38 -18.97 17.70
N ALA A 353 22.36 -19.09 18.60
CA ALA A 353 23.72 -19.49 18.24
C ALA A 353 23.79 -20.92 17.67
N GLU A 354 22.97 -21.84 18.17
CA GLU A 354 22.89 -23.21 17.65
C GLU A 354 22.09 -23.29 16.36
N GLN A 355 20.95 -22.59 16.30
CA GLN A 355 20.02 -22.69 15.19
C GLN A 355 19.24 -21.38 15.02
N PRO A 356 19.73 -20.43 14.22
CA PRO A 356 19.07 -19.13 14.00
C PRO A 356 17.89 -19.22 13.01
N TYR A 357 17.78 -20.34 12.29
CA TYR A 357 16.77 -20.57 11.25
C TYR A 357 15.88 -21.77 11.59
N PHE A 358 14.59 -21.65 11.29
CA PHE A 358 13.63 -22.75 11.42
C PHE A 358 12.75 -22.84 10.18
N ASP A 359 12.88 -23.93 9.42
CA ASP A 359 12.06 -24.18 8.24
C ASP A 359 10.69 -24.72 8.66
N MET A 360 9.68 -23.84 8.70
CA MET A 360 8.41 -24.11 9.34
C MET A 360 7.51 -24.97 8.44
N PRO A 361 7.11 -26.18 8.90
CA PRO A 361 6.11 -26.99 8.21
C PRO A 361 4.71 -26.43 8.40
N ALA A 362 3.79 -26.89 7.55
CA ALA A 362 2.37 -26.66 7.75
C ALA A 362 1.91 -27.21 9.11
N ASN A 363 0.99 -26.49 9.75
CA ASN A 363 0.41 -26.83 11.05
C ASN A 363 -1.02 -26.28 11.14
N THR A 364 -1.77 -26.77 12.13
CA THR A 364 -3.17 -26.36 12.36
C THR A 364 -3.32 -25.39 13.52
N ALA A 365 -2.31 -25.29 14.39
CA ALA A 365 -2.13 -24.28 15.42
C ALA A 365 -0.69 -24.40 15.97
N GLY A 366 -0.03 -23.28 16.22
CA GLY A 366 1.34 -23.25 16.72
C GLY A 366 1.59 -22.10 17.68
N ARG A 367 2.42 -22.37 18.70
CA ARG A 367 3.04 -21.37 19.55
C ARG A 367 4.54 -21.58 19.55
N MET A 368 5.29 -20.55 19.16
CA MET A 368 6.74 -20.54 19.34
C MET A 368 7.07 -19.64 20.53
N TYR A 369 7.68 -20.24 21.55
CA TYR A 369 8.09 -19.56 22.77
C TYR A 369 9.51 -19.06 22.64
N PHE A 370 9.81 -17.94 23.29
CA PHE A 370 11.14 -17.36 23.37
C PHE A 370 11.55 -17.20 24.82
N TYR A 371 12.80 -17.54 25.14
CA TYR A 371 13.34 -17.48 26.50
C TYR A 371 14.70 -16.75 26.50
N LEU A 372 14.96 -15.96 27.56
CA LEU A 372 16.25 -15.30 27.75
C LEU A 372 17.01 -15.87 28.95
N GLY A 373 18.33 -15.98 28.80
CA GLY A 373 19.27 -16.47 29.81
C GLY A 373 19.36 -18.00 29.88
N SER A 374 18.22 -18.70 29.87
CA SER A 374 18.17 -20.17 29.87
C SER A 374 16.95 -20.68 29.08
N PRO A 375 16.96 -21.94 28.59
CA PRO A 375 15.84 -22.52 27.82
C PRO A 375 14.56 -22.71 28.65
N THR A 376 14.62 -22.53 29.97
CA THR A 376 13.49 -22.57 30.91
C THR A 376 13.40 -21.28 31.74
N GLY A 377 14.00 -20.20 31.24
CA GLY A 377 14.09 -18.92 31.94
C GLY A 377 12.72 -18.31 32.25
N GLN A 378 12.64 -17.51 33.31
CA GLN A 378 11.40 -16.83 33.69
C GLN A 378 11.06 -15.65 32.77
N TYR A 379 12.06 -15.13 32.04
CA TYR A 379 11.86 -14.14 30.99
C TYR A 379 11.49 -14.85 29.69
N TRP A 380 10.19 -14.93 29.45
CA TRP A 380 9.65 -15.57 28.26
C TRP A 380 8.39 -14.91 27.74
N ASP A 381 8.17 -15.11 26.44
CA ASP A 381 6.99 -14.67 25.70
C ASP A 381 6.81 -15.59 24.47
N PHE A 382 5.77 -15.40 23.67
CA PHE A 382 5.51 -16.24 22.50
C PHE A 382 4.83 -15.51 21.36
N ILE A 383 4.94 -16.09 20.17
CA ILE A 383 4.09 -15.77 19.02
C ILE A 383 3.11 -16.91 18.77
N GLU A 384 1.96 -16.58 18.20
CA GLU A 384 0.94 -17.54 17.78
C GLU A 384 0.84 -17.55 16.26
N PHE A 385 0.62 -18.72 15.67
CA PHE A 385 0.46 -18.83 14.24
C PHE A 385 -0.31 -20.08 13.81
N THR A 386 -0.81 -20.04 12.59
CA THR A 386 -1.23 -21.19 11.79
C THR A 386 -0.57 -21.10 10.43
N VAL A 387 0.12 -22.16 10.03
CA VAL A 387 0.79 -22.24 8.74
C VAL A 387 0.05 -23.23 7.85
N GLY A 388 -0.72 -22.72 6.89
CA GLY A 388 -1.39 -23.54 5.89
C GLY A 388 -0.44 -23.99 4.78
N ALA A 389 -0.95 -24.71 3.79
CA ALA A 389 -0.13 -25.25 2.69
C ALA A 389 0.61 -24.19 1.85
N GLY A 390 0.14 -22.93 1.87
CA GLY A 390 0.76 -21.81 1.17
C GLY A 390 0.41 -20.46 1.76
N VAL A 391 0.05 -20.41 3.04
CA VAL A 391 -0.36 -19.19 3.74
C VAL A 391 0.22 -19.19 5.15
N PHE A 392 0.75 -18.04 5.56
CA PHE A 392 1.10 -17.79 6.96
C PHE A 392 -0.01 -16.96 7.59
N ASN A 393 -0.40 -17.29 8.82
CA ASN A 393 -1.26 -16.49 9.68
C ASN A 393 -0.60 -16.43 11.04
N GLY A 394 -0.37 -15.25 11.62
CA GLY A 394 0.20 -15.20 12.96
C GLY A 394 0.26 -13.81 13.55
N ASN A 395 0.51 -13.76 14.86
CA ASN A 395 0.55 -12.54 15.64
C ASN A 395 1.55 -12.63 16.81
N THR A 396 2.02 -11.47 17.26
CA THR A 396 2.47 -11.32 18.66
C THR A 396 1.24 -11.19 19.56
N THR A 397 1.35 -11.37 20.87
CA THR A 397 0.17 -11.24 21.74
C THR A 397 0.50 -10.72 23.14
N ARG A 398 -0.34 -9.83 23.67
CA ARG A 398 -0.34 -9.34 25.06
C ARG A 398 -1.67 -9.67 25.75
N VAL A 399 -2.47 -10.56 25.14
CA VAL A 399 -3.75 -11.00 25.70
C VAL A 399 -3.57 -11.58 27.10
N ASP A 400 -2.49 -12.32 27.34
CA ASP A 400 -2.17 -12.90 28.64
C ASP A 400 -1.25 -12.01 29.48
N ALA A 401 -0.13 -11.59 28.89
CA ALA A 401 0.88 -10.75 29.55
C ALA A 401 1.88 -10.18 28.53
N PHE A 402 2.59 -9.13 28.93
CA PHE A 402 3.85 -8.74 28.31
C PHE A 402 5.02 -9.39 29.06
N GLY A 403 5.77 -10.25 28.38
CA GLY A 403 6.94 -10.94 28.91
C GLY A 403 8.25 -10.43 28.32
N LEU A 404 8.37 -10.42 26.99
CA LEU A 404 9.54 -9.98 26.23
C LEU A 404 9.08 -9.04 25.13
N LYS A 405 9.95 -8.15 24.65
CA LYS A 405 9.68 -7.36 23.45
C LYS A 405 9.73 -8.28 22.23
N LEU A 406 8.64 -8.39 21.48
CA LEU A 406 8.53 -9.22 20.30
C LEU A 406 8.01 -8.40 19.13
N ALA A 407 8.64 -8.59 17.97
CA ALA A 407 8.13 -8.10 16.70
C ALA A 407 8.33 -9.16 15.61
N MET A 408 7.47 -9.15 14.61
CA MET A 408 7.53 -10.03 13.46
C MET A 408 7.51 -9.24 12.16
N ARG A 409 8.18 -9.75 11.13
CA ARG A 409 8.10 -9.24 9.76
C ARG A 409 7.92 -10.38 8.77
N LEU A 410 6.80 -10.39 8.07
CA LEU A 410 6.46 -11.39 7.07
C LEU A 410 6.75 -10.84 5.67
N HIS A 411 7.48 -11.62 4.88
CA HIS A 411 7.67 -11.34 3.47
C HIS A 411 7.22 -12.52 2.62
N ALA A 412 6.63 -12.21 1.47
CA ALA A 412 6.14 -13.20 0.53
C ALA A 412 6.68 -12.99 -0.89
N ARG A 413 6.51 -14.02 -1.72
CA ARG A 413 7.12 -14.08 -3.06
C ARG A 413 6.54 -13.09 -4.05
N ASP A 414 5.36 -12.55 -3.76
CA ASP A 414 4.69 -11.53 -4.56
C ASP A 414 5.08 -10.09 -4.14
N GLY A 415 6.03 -9.94 -3.21
CA GLY A 415 6.51 -8.65 -2.72
C GLY A 415 5.68 -8.06 -1.58
N TYR A 416 4.75 -8.83 -0.99
CA TYR A 416 4.18 -8.45 0.31
C TYR A 416 5.29 -8.43 1.37
N ASP A 417 5.28 -7.38 2.18
CA ASP A 417 6.24 -7.17 3.27
C ASP A 417 5.57 -6.31 4.35
N ALA A 418 5.33 -6.89 5.53
CA ALA A 418 4.66 -6.21 6.64
C ALA A 418 5.25 -6.62 7.99
N ALA A 419 5.27 -5.68 8.93
CA ALA A 419 5.79 -5.89 10.28
C ALA A 419 4.80 -5.45 11.37
N VAL A 420 4.82 -6.15 12.49
CA VAL A 420 3.93 -5.97 13.66
C VAL A 420 4.68 -6.30 14.96
N GLY A 421 4.14 -5.87 16.10
CA GLY A 421 4.72 -6.05 17.44
C GLY A 421 5.21 -4.73 18.03
N GLU A 422 6.04 -4.79 19.09
CA GLU A 422 6.58 -3.58 19.71
C GLU A 422 7.37 -2.73 18.71
N ASP A 423 7.26 -1.40 18.84
CA ASP A 423 7.90 -0.45 17.94
C ASP A 423 9.41 -0.31 18.16
N TYR A 424 10.10 0.31 17.20
CA TYR A 424 11.56 0.42 17.23
C TYR A 424 12.08 1.26 18.40
N ALA A 425 11.32 2.26 18.86
CA ALA A 425 11.66 3.03 20.05
C ALA A 425 11.62 2.16 21.32
N THR A 426 10.60 1.32 21.45
CA THR A 426 10.47 0.36 22.54
C THR A 426 11.58 -0.70 22.49
N PHE A 427 12.00 -1.13 21.29
CA PHE A 427 13.16 -2.00 21.13
C PHE A 427 14.50 -1.33 21.45
N ALA A 428 14.62 0.00 21.36
CA ALA A 428 15.86 0.72 21.62
C ALA A 428 16.12 0.97 23.11
N GLU A 429 15.07 1.04 23.94
CA GLU A 429 15.20 1.19 25.39
C GLU A 429 15.42 -0.16 26.10
N ASP A 430 15.91 -0.16 27.34
CA ASP A 430 15.94 -1.37 28.18
C ASP A 430 14.52 -1.73 28.66
N ARG A 431 14.24 -3.02 28.85
CA ARG A 431 12.94 -3.52 29.29
C ARG A 431 12.44 -2.90 30.59
N ALA A 432 13.33 -2.57 31.52
CA ALA A 432 12.98 -1.88 32.76
C ALA A 432 12.40 -0.48 32.48
N VAL A 433 12.88 0.22 31.44
CA VAL A 433 12.31 1.50 31.00
C VAL A 433 10.89 1.30 30.47
N THR A 434 10.66 0.22 29.70
CA THR A 434 9.31 -0.12 29.22
C THR A 434 8.34 -0.39 30.37
N PHE A 435 8.77 -1.12 31.40
CA PHE A 435 8.00 -1.33 32.63
C PHE A 435 7.67 -0.01 33.33
N GLN A 436 8.64 0.89 33.45
CA GLN A 436 8.42 2.18 34.10
C GLN A 436 7.46 3.07 33.28
N ARG A 437 7.59 3.07 31.95
CA ARG A 437 6.67 3.78 31.05
C ARG A 437 5.25 3.25 31.18
N PHE A 438 5.08 1.92 31.28
CA PHE A 438 3.79 1.31 31.56
C PHE A 438 3.19 1.85 32.87
N VAL A 439 3.93 1.76 33.98
CA VAL A 439 3.45 2.23 35.29
C VAL A 439 3.12 3.73 35.27
N ASN A 440 3.91 4.54 34.55
CA ASN A 440 3.68 5.99 34.42
C ASN A 440 2.44 6.33 33.58
N ALA A 441 2.15 5.55 32.55
CA ALA A 441 1.03 5.76 31.65
C ALA A 441 -0.31 5.27 32.24
N MET A 442 -0.28 4.33 33.19
CA MET A 442 -1.49 3.73 33.73
C MET A 442 -2.26 4.65 34.68
N PRO A 443 -3.61 4.66 34.63
CA PRO A 443 -4.42 5.21 35.72
C PRO A 443 -4.25 4.36 36.98
N ALA A 444 -4.67 4.90 38.14
CA ALA A 444 -4.37 4.33 39.45
C ALA A 444 -4.74 2.84 39.58
N GLU A 445 -5.83 2.43 38.95
CA GLU A 445 -6.38 1.08 38.98
C GLU A 445 -5.49 0.05 38.28
N PHE A 446 -4.65 0.46 37.33
CA PHE A 446 -3.82 -0.43 36.50
C PHE A 446 -2.34 -0.38 36.87
N LYS A 447 -1.90 0.60 37.68
CA LYS A 447 -0.47 0.81 37.99
C LYS A 447 0.19 -0.42 38.61
N HIS A 448 -0.53 -1.17 39.44
CA HIS A 448 0.02 -2.36 40.12
C HIS A 448 0.33 -3.50 39.14
N LEU A 449 -0.29 -3.53 37.95
CA LEU A 449 -0.01 -4.57 36.94
C LEU A 449 1.47 -4.57 36.53
N GLY A 450 2.13 -3.41 36.52
CA GLY A 450 3.57 -3.32 36.24
C GLY A 450 4.47 -3.87 37.37
N GLN A 451 3.91 -4.30 38.50
CA GLN A 451 4.63 -4.64 39.72
C GLN A 451 4.30 -6.06 40.22
N VAL A 452 3.05 -6.52 40.08
CA VAL A 452 2.58 -7.80 40.65
C VAL A 452 3.33 -9.05 40.20
N GLN A 453 3.90 -9.03 38.99
CA GLN A 453 4.75 -10.11 38.47
C GLN A 453 6.12 -9.60 38.02
N ALA A 454 6.53 -8.43 38.50
CA ALA A 454 7.85 -7.88 38.24
C ALA A 454 8.95 -8.75 38.89
N PRO A 455 10.14 -8.84 38.28
CA PRO A 455 10.53 -8.22 37.01
C PRO A 455 10.07 -9.02 35.77
N TYR A 456 9.37 -10.13 35.91
CA TYR A 456 9.21 -11.12 34.85
C TYR A 456 8.14 -10.78 33.82
N ARG A 457 7.04 -10.13 34.20
CA ARG A 457 5.94 -9.83 33.26
C ARG A 457 4.95 -8.79 33.79
N ILE A 458 4.18 -8.23 32.86
CA ILE A 458 3.03 -7.38 33.13
C ILE A 458 1.77 -8.15 32.70
N PRO A 459 0.98 -8.72 33.63
CA PRO A 459 -0.22 -9.48 33.28
C PRO A 459 -1.33 -8.58 32.74
N THR A 460 -2.18 -9.15 31.90
CA THR A 460 -3.46 -8.55 31.50
C THR A 460 -4.36 -8.32 32.73
N PRO A 461 -5.22 -7.28 32.74
CA PRO A 461 -6.13 -7.01 33.86
C PRO A 461 -6.98 -8.21 34.24
N GLY A 462 -7.57 -8.92 33.27
CA GLY A 462 -8.44 -10.09 33.54
C GLY A 462 -7.75 -11.26 34.23
N SER A 463 -6.41 -11.28 34.23
CA SER A 463 -5.60 -12.29 34.91
C SER A 463 -5.19 -11.90 36.34
N ASP A 464 -5.36 -10.63 36.71
CA ASP A 464 -5.00 -10.12 38.03
C ASP A 464 -6.19 -10.23 39.02
N PRO A 465 -5.97 -10.72 40.26
CA PRO A 465 -7.03 -10.85 41.25
C PRO A 465 -7.78 -9.54 41.57
N ALA A 466 -7.16 -8.36 41.39
CA ALA A 466 -7.82 -7.09 41.66
C ALA A 466 -8.97 -6.78 40.69
N PHE A 467 -8.92 -7.29 39.45
CA PHE A 467 -9.97 -7.08 38.44
C PHE A 467 -10.95 -8.25 38.28
N ARG A 468 -10.70 -9.37 38.96
CA ARG A 468 -11.57 -10.55 39.00
C ARG A 468 -12.68 -10.39 40.04
N PRO A 469 -13.75 -11.21 40.02
CA PRO A 469 -14.83 -11.14 41.00
C PRO A 469 -14.31 -11.15 42.45
N GLY A 470 -14.74 -10.17 43.25
CA GLY A 470 -14.29 -9.96 44.63
C GLY A 470 -13.05 -9.06 44.78
N GLY A 471 -12.37 -8.73 43.68
CA GLY A 471 -11.26 -7.78 43.67
C GLY A 471 -11.68 -6.32 43.75
N GLN A 472 -10.74 -5.45 44.13
CA GLN A 472 -10.97 -4.01 44.31
C GLN A 472 -11.53 -3.31 43.05
N TYR A 473 -11.12 -3.76 41.87
CA TYR A 473 -11.47 -3.18 40.56
C TYR A 473 -12.38 -4.11 39.72
N ALA A 474 -13.02 -5.10 40.37
CA ALA A 474 -13.89 -6.09 39.72
C ALA A 474 -15.02 -5.47 38.87
N ASN A 475 -15.43 -4.24 39.22
CA ASN A 475 -16.53 -3.51 38.58
C ASN A 475 -16.10 -2.27 37.79
N TYR A 476 -14.78 -2.05 37.61
CA TYR A 476 -14.21 -0.89 36.89
C TYR A 476 -14.89 -0.61 35.53
N LEU A 477 -15.10 -1.63 34.69
CA LEU A 477 -15.78 -1.49 33.39
C LEU A 477 -17.29 -1.83 33.44
N SER A 478 -17.75 -2.48 34.51
CA SER A 478 -19.12 -3.01 34.61
C SER A 478 -20.19 -1.92 34.59
N GLY A 479 -19.94 -0.78 35.23
CA GLY A 479 -20.88 0.35 35.20
C GLY A 479 -21.08 0.93 33.80
N TYR A 480 -20.00 1.01 33.01
CA TYR A 480 -20.06 1.44 31.61
C TYR A 480 -20.74 0.39 30.71
N ALA A 481 -20.46 -0.90 30.91
CA ALA A 481 -21.18 -1.95 30.21
C ALA A 481 -22.69 -1.89 30.50
N ALA A 482 -23.07 -1.68 31.76
CA ALA A 482 -24.47 -1.58 32.16
C ALA A 482 -25.18 -0.37 31.50
N SER A 483 -24.49 0.76 31.30
CA SER A 483 -25.09 1.95 30.67
C SER A 483 -25.45 1.74 29.19
N VAL A 484 -24.86 0.74 28.55
CA VAL A 484 -25.17 0.32 27.16
C VAL A 484 -25.94 -1.00 27.11
N GLY A 485 -26.52 -1.44 28.24
CA GLY A 485 -27.39 -2.61 28.31
C GLY A 485 -26.67 -3.95 28.41
N VAL A 486 -25.37 -3.97 28.74
CA VAL A 486 -24.56 -5.19 28.87
C VAL A 486 -24.25 -5.47 30.34
N THR A 487 -24.58 -6.67 30.82
CA THR A 487 -24.18 -7.12 32.17
C THR A 487 -22.94 -8.00 32.08
N ALA A 488 -21.76 -7.43 32.36
CA ALA A 488 -20.48 -8.14 32.33
C ALA A 488 -19.54 -7.62 33.43
N SER A 489 -18.75 -8.51 34.03
CA SER A 489 -17.68 -8.14 34.97
C SER A 489 -16.51 -7.48 34.23
N THR A 490 -15.64 -6.73 34.94
CA THR A 490 -14.42 -6.20 34.32
C THR A 490 -13.58 -7.32 33.70
N SER A 491 -13.41 -8.45 34.40
CA SER A 491 -12.69 -9.61 33.87
C SER A 491 -13.30 -10.17 32.59
N ASP A 492 -14.64 -10.26 32.50
CA ASP A 492 -15.30 -10.72 31.26
C ASP A 492 -15.12 -9.73 30.11
N ILE A 493 -15.12 -8.43 30.39
CA ILE A 493 -14.92 -7.40 29.37
C ILE A 493 -13.48 -7.47 28.86
N THR A 494 -12.48 -7.43 29.74
CA THR A 494 -11.06 -7.46 29.33
C THR A 494 -10.63 -8.80 28.72
N GLY A 495 -11.31 -9.89 29.08
CA GLY A 495 -11.05 -11.23 28.54
C GLY A 495 -12.03 -11.67 27.44
N CYS A 496 -12.94 -10.80 26.99
CA CYS A 496 -14.02 -11.15 26.06
C CYS A 496 -14.72 -12.48 26.38
N ALA A 497 -15.10 -12.66 27.64
CA ALA A 497 -15.67 -13.90 28.15
C ALA A 497 -17.16 -13.74 28.52
N GLY A 498 -17.77 -14.81 29.03
CA GLY A 498 -19.17 -14.81 29.45
C GLY A 498 -20.10 -14.40 28.31
N VAL A 499 -20.94 -13.39 28.54
CA VAL A 499 -21.90 -12.87 27.54
C VAL A 499 -21.22 -12.22 26.31
N LEU A 500 -19.91 -11.95 26.39
CA LEU A 500 -19.12 -11.34 25.31
C LEU A 500 -18.35 -12.36 24.46
N ALA A 501 -18.33 -13.64 24.84
CA ALA A 501 -17.52 -14.69 24.20
C ALA A 501 -17.86 -14.99 22.73
N ASN A 502 -18.99 -14.50 22.22
CA ASN A 502 -19.35 -14.61 20.81
C ASN A 502 -19.81 -13.24 20.25
N ASN A 503 -19.38 -12.15 20.89
CA ASN A 503 -19.74 -10.79 20.48
C ASN A 503 -18.48 -9.91 20.38
N PRO A 504 -17.67 -10.13 19.34
CA PRO A 504 -16.41 -9.41 19.15
C PRO A 504 -16.62 -7.90 19.08
N ALA A 505 -17.63 -7.45 18.32
CA ALA A 505 -17.94 -6.02 18.19
C ALA A 505 -18.21 -5.34 19.54
N MET A 506 -19.07 -5.93 20.37
CA MET A 506 -19.38 -5.35 21.68
C MET A 506 -18.20 -5.45 22.65
N CYS A 507 -17.48 -6.58 22.68
CA CYS A 507 -16.31 -6.70 23.55
C CYS A 507 -15.27 -5.62 23.24
N SER A 508 -14.93 -5.44 21.96
CA SER A 508 -13.95 -4.45 21.51
C SER A 508 -14.45 -3.03 21.78
N ALA A 509 -15.74 -2.76 21.56
CA ALA A 509 -16.33 -1.46 21.85
C ALA A 509 -16.33 -1.11 23.35
N LEU A 510 -16.51 -2.08 24.24
CA LEU A 510 -16.41 -1.88 25.69
C LEU A 510 -14.97 -1.64 26.13
N ASN A 511 -14.02 -2.44 25.66
CA ASN A 511 -12.58 -2.26 25.95
C ASN A 511 -12.08 -0.88 25.49
N ARG A 512 -12.52 -0.43 24.31
CA ARG A 512 -12.09 0.83 23.68
C ARG A 512 -12.92 2.05 24.09
N HIS A 513 -13.90 1.89 24.99
CA HIS A 513 -14.82 2.95 25.42
C HIS A 513 -15.62 3.62 24.28
N VAL A 514 -16.08 2.84 23.30
CA VAL A 514 -16.90 3.35 22.18
C VAL A 514 -18.30 2.72 22.10
N ALA A 515 -18.62 1.74 22.95
CA ALA A 515 -19.95 1.11 23.00
C ALA A 515 -21.15 2.06 23.16
N HIS A 516 -20.97 3.25 23.72
CA HIS A 516 -22.02 4.28 23.83
C HIS A 516 -22.26 5.05 22.52
N LEU A 517 -21.33 4.98 21.57
CA LEU A 517 -21.44 5.60 20.26
C LEU A 517 -22.26 4.73 19.31
N PRO A 518 -22.76 5.30 18.19
CA PRO A 518 -23.32 4.50 17.11
C PRO A 518 -22.34 3.41 16.65
N GLN A 519 -22.84 2.21 16.37
CA GLN A 519 -22.00 1.07 15.99
C GLN A 519 -21.09 1.35 14.78
N SER A 520 -21.52 2.24 13.86
CA SER A 520 -20.70 2.69 12.72
C SER A 520 -19.39 3.38 13.12
N GLN A 521 -19.28 3.86 14.36
CA GLN A 521 -18.09 4.52 14.91
C GLN A 521 -17.22 3.56 15.73
N TRP A 522 -17.67 2.33 16.01
CA TRP A 522 -16.91 1.35 16.81
C TRP A 522 -15.64 0.87 16.12
N SER A 523 -15.53 1.09 14.81
CA SER A 523 -14.36 0.75 14.00
C SER A 523 -13.46 1.97 13.69
N THR A 524 -13.63 3.09 14.41
CA THR A 524 -12.88 4.34 14.19
C THR A 524 -11.78 4.53 15.25
N PRO A 525 -10.49 4.28 14.92
CA PRO A 525 -9.45 4.18 15.95
C PRO A 525 -9.09 5.48 16.67
N SER A 526 -9.32 6.63 16.03
CA SER A 526 -9.17 7.94 16.68
C SER A 526 -10.15 8.18 17.83
N LEU A 527 -11.23 7.39 17.94
CA LEU A 527 -12.21 7.48 19.02
C LEU A 527 -11.91 6.53 20.19
N TYR A 528 -10.93 5.63 20.06
CA TYR A 528 -10.65 4.67 21.10
C TYR A 528 -9.96 5.30 22.30
N TYR A 529 -10.31 4.82 23.49
CA TYR A 529 -9.66 5.14 24.76
C TYR A 529 -9.64 6.64 25.12
N GLN A 530 -10.58 7.43 24.58
CA GLN A 530 -10.65 8.89 24.79
C GLN A 530 -11.19 9.27 26.18
N ALA A 531 -11.83 8.33 26.88
CA ALA A 531 -12.37 8.54 28.23
C ALA A 531 -12.31 7.25 29.06
N ALA A 532 -12.37 7.42 30.38
CA ALA A 532 -12.48 6.32 31.33
C ALA A 532 -13.96 5.99 31.59
N PRO A 533 -14.28 4.73 31.95
CA PRO A 533 -13.37 3.59 32.08
C PRO A 533 -13.02 2.95 30.72
N ALA A 534 -11.76 2.56 30.51
CA ALA A 534 -11.31 1.87 29.31
C ALA A 534 -10.21 0.86 29.63
N ASN A 535 -9.90 -0.06 28.70
CA ASN A 535 -8.78 -0.97 28.85
C ASN A 535 -7.45 -0.25 28.52
N TYR A 536 -6.95 0.53 29.48
CA TYR A 536 -5.70 1.28 29.32
C TYR A 536 -4.46 0.39 29.18
N TYR A 537 -4.52 -0.87 29.65
CA TYR A 537 -3.48 -1.87 29.38
C TYR A 537 -3.34 -2.12 27.88
N SER A 538 -4.44 -2.41 27.17
CA SER A 538 -4.40 -2.59 25.70
C SER A 538 -3.94 -1.30 25.01
N LYS A 539 -4.48 -0.13 25.40
CA LYS A 539 -4.07 1.17 24.86
C LYS A 539 -2.54 1.36 24.88
N PHE A 540 -1.88 1.02 25.99
CA PHE A 540 -0.43 1.14 26.11
C PHE A 540 0.30 0.31 25.06
N TRP A 541 -0.13 -0.92 24.80
CA TRP A 541 0.52 -1.75 23.79
C TRP A 541 0.28 -1.22 22.38
N HIS A 542 -0.92 -0.73 22.05
CA HIS A 542 -1.13 -0.01 20.78
C HIS A 542 -0.23 1.21 20.66
N ASP A 543 -0.14 2.04 21.71
CA ASP A 543 0.68 3.26 21.69
C ASP A 543 2.17 2.97 21.44
N ASN A 544 2.63 1.75 21.71
CA ASN A 544 4.03 1.32 21.61
C ASN A 544 4.25 0.20 20.58
N ALA A 545 3.33 0.04 19.63
CA ALA A 545 3.41 -0.97 18.58
C ALA A 545 3.67 -0.38 17.20
N ILE A 546 4.34 -1.16 16.34
CA ILE A 546 4.48 -0.88 14.91
C ILE A 546 3.07 -0.76 14.32
N GLY A 547 2.81 0.35 13.64
CA GLY A 547 1.49 0.63 13.06
C GLY A 547 0.38 0.75 14.10
N LYS A 548 0.69 0.94 15.39
CA LYS A 548 -0.28 0.92 16.49
C LYS A 548 -1.13 -0.35 16.54
N LEU A 549 -0.61 -1.46 16.01
CA LEU A 549 -1.29 -2.75 15.93
C LEU A 549 -0.82 -3.68 17.04
N ALA A 550 -1.71 -4.05 17.96
CA ALA A 550 -1.37 -4.89 19.11
C ALA A 550 -2.53 -5.80 19.50
N TYR A 551 -2.23 -7.04 19.87
CA TYR A 551 -3.19 -7.94 20.53
C TYR A 551 -3.21 -7.66 22.04
N GLY A 552 -3.92 -6.62 22.49
CA GLY A 552 -4.02 -6.25 23.90
C GLY A 552 -5.16 -6.96 24.66
N PHE A 553 -6.17 -7.47 23.93
CA PHE A 553 -7.27 -8.30 24.44
C PHE A 553 -7.79 -9.25 23.33
N PRO A 554 -8.59 -10.29 23.64
CA PRO A 554 -8.87 -11.38 22.67
C PRO A 554 -9.56 -11.00 21.36
N TYR A 555 -10.30 -9.89 21.31
CA TYR A 555 -10.96 -9.39 20.09
C TYR A 555 -10.37 -8.06 19.60
N ASP A 556 -9.07 -7.83 19.84
CA ASP A 556 -8.40 -6.64 19.30
C ASP A 556 -8.32 -6.65 17.77
N ASP A 557 -8.52 -7.82 17.14
CA ASP A 557 -8.63 -7.99 15.69
C ASP A 557 -9.90 -7.36 15.10
N TYR A 558 -10.90 -7.03 15.93
CA TYR A 558 -12.05 -6.24 15.47
C TYR A 558 -11.57 -4.88 14.94
N ALA A 559 -11.98 -4.57 13.71
CA ALA A 559 -11.51 -3.41 12.94
C ALA A 559 -9.98 -3.41 12.70
N ASP A 560 -9.37 -4.58 12.63
CA ASP A 560 -7.99 -4.80 12.19
C ASP A 560 -6.94 -4.07 13.05
N GLN A 561 -7.16 -4.03 14.37
CA GLN A 561 -6.25 -3.35 15.30
C GLN A 561 -5.24 -4.27 15.97
N SER A 562 -5.36 -5.59 15.76
CA SER A 562 -4.44 -6.56 16.32
C SER A 562 -3.09 -6.58 15.60
N SER A 563 -2.07 -7.14 16.24
CA SER A 563 -0.77 -7.44 15.61
C SER A 563 -0.81 -8.70 14.72
N PHE A 564 -1.96 -9.02 14.14
CA PHE A 564 -2.14 -10.13 13.21
C PHE A 564 -1.63 -9.77 11.81
N ILE A 565 -0.84 -10.68 11.23
CA ILE A 565 -0.41 -10.65 9.84
C ILE A 565 -0.75 -11.96 9.16
N SER A 566 -1.29 -11.86 7.95
CA SER A 566 -1.58 -13.02 7.11
C SER A 566 -1.27 -12.71 5.67
N HIS A 567 -0.60 -13.65 4.99
CA HIS A 567 -0.42 -13.54 3.56
C HIS A 567 -0.12 -14.89 2.89
N GLY A 568 -0.52 -15.01 1.63
CA GLY A 568 -0.21 -16.16 0.79
C GLY A 568 1.24 -16.16 0.30
N ASN A 569 1.69 -17.31 -0.21
CA ASN A 569 3.04 -17.48 -0.77
C ASN A 569 4.18 -16.97 0.15
N PRO A 570 4.16 -17.27 1.47
CA PRO A 570 5.17 -16.76 2.38
C PRO A 570 6.56 -17.24 1.96
N GLN A 571 7.55 -16.37 2.08
CA GLN A 571 8.93 -16.69 1.79
C GLN A 571 9.72 -16.84 3.07
N TRP A 572 9.69 -15.81 3.92
CA TRP A 572 10.35 -15.82 5.21
C TRP A 572 9.57 -15.01 6.25
N LEU A 573 9.80 -15.36 7.51
CA LEU A 573 9.30 -14.64 8.68
C LEU A 573 10.50 -14.30 9.56
N LEU A 574 10.71 -13.01 9.84
CA LEU A 574 11.65 -12.59 10.87
C LEU A 574 10.92 -12.48 12.20
N VAL A 575 11.54 -12.93 13.29
CA VAL A 575 11.04 -12.72 14.65
C VAL A 575 12.14 -12.09 15.49
N ALA A 576 11.92 -10.85 15.92
CA ALA A 576 12.84 -10.09 16.77
C ALA A 576 12.53 -10.33 18.25
N VAL A 577 13.54 -10.75 19.01
CA VAL A 577 13.46 -10.96 20.47
C VAL A 577 14.28 -9.87 21.17
N GLY A 578 13.59 -8.98 21.88
CA GLY A 578 14.17 -7.76 22.42
C GLY A 578 14.35 -7.75 23.94
N TRP A 579 15.19 -6.82 24.39
CA TRP A 579 15.37 -6.48 25.79
C TRP A 579 15.38 -4.97 25.95
#